data_AF-A0A7X8ZTE3-F1
#
_entry.id   AF-A0A7X8ZTE3-F1
#
_cell.length_a   1.000
_cell.length_b   1.000
_cell.length_c   1.000
_cell.angle_alpha   90.00
_cell.angle_beta   90.00
_cell.angle_gamma   90.00
#
_symmetry.space_group_name_H-M   'P 1'
#
loop_
_entity.id
_entity.type
_entity.pdbx_description
1 polymer ?
#
loop_
_entity_poly.entity_id
_entity_poly.type
_entity_poly.pdbx_seq_one_letter_code
_entity_poly.pdbx_strand_id
1 'polypeptide(L)' 'LDSRSLRYDYETNVFIFDEGTTKELSDLFKEDKTKSIPLDQEFWKSRTNWQKFVGWFAHLFTPFL' A
#
# COMPACT_ATOMS: atom_id res chain seq x y z
N LEU A 1 -2.52 -2.96 5.84
CA LEU A 1 -3.00 -4.30 6.25
C LEU A 1 -1.81 -5.23 6.22
N ASP A 2 -1.26 -5.45 7.41
CA ASP A 2 -0.13 -6.34 7.61
C ASP A 2 -0.58 -7.47 8.55
N SER A 3 0.03 -8.65 8.43
CA SER A 3 -0.27 -9.80 9.29
C SER A 3 -0.01 -9.50 10.77
N ARG A 4 0.93 -8.59 11.06
CA ARG A 4 1.17 -8.05 12.40
C ARG A 4 0.07 -7.11 12.87
N SER A 5 -0.41 -6.23 12.00
CA SER A 5 -1.47 -5.26 12.33
C SER A 5 -2.80 -5.95 12.65
N LEU A 6 -3.06 -7.11 12.03
CA LEU A 6 -4.26 -7.92 12.27
C LEU A 6 -4.20 -8.78 13.55
N ARG A 7 -3.01 -9.02 14.11
CA ARG A 7 -2.83 -10.07 15.14
C ARG A 7 -2.18 -9.58 16.43
N TYR A 8 -1.36 -8.55 16.37
CA TYR A 8 -0.57 -8.07 17.50
C TYR A 8 -0.79 -6.60 17.84
N ASP A 9 -1.15 -5.76 16.85
CA ASP A 9 -1.44 -4.36 17.10
C ASP A 9 -2.91 -4.14 17.46
N TYR A 10 -3.16 -3.32 18.48
CA TYR A 10 -4.52 -2.91 18.86
C TYR A 10 -5.00 -1.80 17.92
N GLU A 11 -5.44 -2.17 16.73
CA GLU A 11 -6.05 -1.27 15.76
C GLU A 11 -7.58 -1.27 15.92
N THR A 12 -8.19 -0.08 15.93
CA THR A 12 -9.65 0.08 15.87
C THR A 12 -10.04 0.57 14.49
N ASN A 13 -10.84 -0.22 13.78
CA ASN A 13 -11.41 0.17 12.49
C ASN A 13 -12.81 0.75 12.71
N VAL A 14 -13.12 1.85 12.04
CA VAL A 14 -14.43 2.51 12.09
C VAL A 14 -15.04 2.50 10.70
N PHE A 15 -16.32 2.13 10.62
CA PHE A 15 -17.11 2.26 9.41
C PHE A 15 -17.89 3.57 9.46
N ILE A 16 -17.79 4.36 8.40
CA ILE A 16 -18.49 5.64 8.27
C ILE A 16 -19.57 5.46 7.20
N PHE A 17 -20.83 5.66 7.59
CA PHE A 17 -21.99 5.58 6.70
C PHE A 17 -22.61 6.96 6.54
N ASP A 18 -21.86 7.86 5.88
CA ASP A 18 -22.29 9.21 5.55
C ASP A 18 -21.90 9.52 4.10
N GLU A 19 -22.85 9.98 3.30
CA GLU A 19 -22.66 10.19 1.86
C GLU A 19 -21.65 11.33 1.59
N GLY A 20 -21.75 12.43 2.35
CA GLY A 20 -20.86 13.58 2.19
C GLY A 20 -19.41 13.23 2.48
N THR A 21 -19.17 12.62 3.64
CA THR A 21 -17.84 12.17 4.08
C THR A 21 -17.26 11.12 3.14
N THR A 22 -18.08 10.14 2.71
CA THR A 22 -17.61 9.09 1.78
C THR A 22 -17.23 9.67 0.42
N LYS A 23 -17.96 10.69 -0.06
CA LYS A 23 -17.65 11.37 -1.31
C LYS A 23 -16.34 12.15 -1.22
N GLU A 24 -16.14 12.90 -0.14
CA GLU A 24 -14.89 13.64 0.08
C GLU A 24 -13.68 12.70 0.12
N LEU A 25 -13.76 11.61 0.88
CA LEU A 25 -12.70 10.59 0.91
C LEU A 25 -12.45 9.96 -0.46
N SER A 26 -13.52 9.72 -1.25
CA SER A 26 -13.39 9.19 -2.61
C SER A 26 -12.68 10.17 -3.54
N ASP A 27 -12.99 11.47 -3.44
CA ASP A 27 -12.40 12.49 -4.29
C ASP A 27 -10.92 12.73 -3.92
N LEU A 28 -10.58 12.73 -2.62
CA LEU A 28 -9.19 12.72 -2.15
C LEU A 28 -8.41 11.52 -2.69
N PHE A 29 -8.99 10.31 -2.61
CA PHE A 29 -8.36 9.11 -3.15
C PHE A 29 -8.12 9.19 -4.67
N LYS A 30 -9.06 9.78 -5.43
CA LYS A 30 -8.88 10.00 -6.88
C LYS A 30 -7.76 10.99 -7.16
N GLU A 31 -7.66 12.07 -6.37
CA GLU A 31 -6.58 13.04 -6.51
C GLU A 31 -5.22 12.40 -6.23
N ASP A 32 -5.09 11.66 -5.13
CA ASP A 32 -3.83 11.00 -4.76
C ASP A 32 -3.40 9.95 -5.78
N LYS A 33 -4.37 9.28 -6.41
CA LYS A 33 -4.08 8.35 -7.51
C LYS A 33 -3.34 9.03 -8.66
N THR A 34 -3.61 10.30 -8.95
CA THR A 34 -2.90 11.05 -10.02
C THR A 34 -1.43 11.31 -9.72
N LYS A 35 -1.06 11.31 -8.43
CA LYS A 35 0.33 11.49 -7.95
C LYS A 35 1.07 10.16 -7.81
N SER A 36 0.40 9.04 -8.06
CA SER A 36 0.94 7.69 -7.93
C SER A 36 1.29 7.07 -9.27
N ILE A 37 2.24 6.14 -9.28
CA ILE A 37 2.59 5.37 -10.48
C ILE A 37 1.89 4.01 -10.39
N PRO A 38 1.17 3.58 -11.44
CA PRO A 38 0.60 2.24 -11.51
C PRO A 38 1.69 1.17 -11.29
N LEU A 39 1.45 0.27 -10.36
CA LEU A 39 2.32 -0.89 -10.14
C LEU A 39 1.94 -1.99 -11.14
N ASP A 40 2.46 -1.89 -12.35
CA ASP A 40 2.30 -2.89 -13.41
C ASP A 40 3.61 -3.63 -13.73
N GLN A 41 3.52 -4.62 -14.62
CA GLN A 41 4.67 -5.44 -15.00
C GLN A 41 5.74 -4.63 -15.74
N GLU A 42 5.37 -3.58 -16.46
CA GLU A 42 6.30 -2.73 -17.20
C GLU A 42 7.10 -1.83 -16.25
N PHE A 43 6.43 -1.22 -15.28
CA PHE A 43 7.05 -0.47 -14.20
C PHE A 43 7.92 -1.34 -13.31
N TRP A 44 7.52 -2.59 -13.03
CA TRP A 44 8.39 -3.52 -12.30
C TRP A 44 9.68 -3.83 -13.07
N LYS A 45 9.58 -3.99 -14.40
CA LYS A 45 10.73 -4.23 -15.28
C LYS A 45 11.64 -3.01 -15.39
N SER A 46 11.11 -1.79 -15.35
CA SER A 46 11.88 -0.54 -15.46
C SER A 46 12.74 -0.22 -14.22
N ARG A 47 12.50 -0.89 -13.09
CA ARG A 47 13.35 -0.77 -11.89
C ARG A 47 14.79 -1.20 -12.15
N THR A 48 15.72 -0.52 -11.49
CA THR A 48 17.15 -0.84 -11.61
C THR A 48 17.47 -2.21 -11.02
N ASN A 49 18.55 -2.83 -11.49
CA ASN A 49 19.01 -4.12 -10.97
C ASN A 49 19.28 -4.06 -9.46
N TRP A 50 19.74 -2.90 -8.95
CA TRP A 50 19.92 -2.67 -7.52
C TRP A 50 18.61 -2.68 -6.74
N GLN A 51 17.57 -2.00 -7.22
CA GLN A 51 16.24 -2.00 -6.58
C GLN A 51 15.62 -3.41 -6.55
N LYS A 52 15.83 -4.19 -7.61
CA LYS A 52 15.38 -5.59 -7.67
C LYS A 52 16.15 -6.48 -6.70
N PHE A 53 17.47 -6.28 -6.57
CA PHE A 53 18.29 -7.00 -5.61
C PHE A 53 17.90 -6.70 -4.16
N VAL A 54 17.72 -5.42 -3.81
CA VAL A 54 17.28 -5.02 -2.46
C VAL A 54 15.90 -5.59 -2.15
N GLY A 55 14.97 -5.59 -3.12
CA GLY A 55 13.66 -6.21 -2.95
C GLY A 55 13.74 -7.72 -2.71
N TRP A 56 14.57 -8.43 -3.48
CA TRP A 56 14.83 -9.86 -3.27
C TRP A 56 15.49 -10.14 -1.91
N PHE A 57 16.47 -9.33 -1.49
CA PHE A 57 17.14 -9.49 -0.20
C PHE A 57 16.20 -9.19 0.98
N ALA A 58 15.38 -8.14 0.87
CA ALA A 58 14.34 -7.82 1.86
C ALA A 58 13.29 -8.93 1.97
N HIS A 59 13.02 -9.67 0.88
CA HIS A 59 12.11 -10.80 0.89
C HIS A 59 12.58 -11.92 1.86
N LEU A 60 13.89 -12.08 2.04
CA LEU A 60 14.46 -13.05 2.97
C LEU A 60 14.08 -12.74 4.44
N PHE A 61 13.84 -11.46 4.75
CA PHE A 61 13.43 -11.00 6.08
C PHE A 61 11.91 -10.84 6.23
N THR A 62 11.13 -11.12 5.19
CA THR A 62 9.65 -11.07 5.26
C THR A 62 9.03 -11.90 6.40
N PRO A 63 9.59 -13.06 6.82
CA PRO A 63 9.06 -13.81 7.96
C PRO A 63 9.27 -13.13 9.33
N PHE A 64 10.11 -12.10 9.40
CA PHE A 64 10.48 -11.39 10.62
C PHE A 64 9.99 -9.93 10.63
N LEU A 65 9.40 -9.49 9.51
CA LEU A 65 8.66 -8.24 9.32
C LEU A 65 7.16 -8.52 9.35
#